data_AF-A0A7W1NT08-F1
#
_entry.id   AF-A0A7W1NT08-F1
#
_cell.length_a   1.000
_cell.length_b   1.000
_cell.length_c   1.000
_cell.angle_alpha   90.00
_cell.angle_beta   90.00
_cell.angle_gamma   90.00
#
_symmetry.space_group_name_H-M   'P 1'
#
loop_
_entity.id
_entity.type
_entity.pdbx_description
1 polymer ?
#
loop_
_entity_poly.entity_id
_entity_poly.type
_entity_poly.pdbx_seq_one_letter_code
_entity_poly.pdbx_strand_id
1 'polypeptide(L)'
;MKINRTKATVAILMMTALVITAAAVVAQSPQGSSDNTVTITGGFETDPRDHGRPVVLIASMLGVTPNVFREAFSGVTPAKVGSPTGDEARANKKALLKVLAPYGITNEKLDEVSNYYRYKGSLGQTWPQTKAVAAAVVVDGKLTGLNITNAGAGYTSVPKVVIRLGNVTYTGVATVLYTDDFKTNGSITSISLKTP
;
A
#
# COMPACT_ATOMS: atom_id res chain seq x y z
N MET A 1 55.83 -58.36 -8.15
CA MET A 1 56.31 -58.03 -9.51
C MET A 1 55.16 -57.31 -10.22
N LYS A 2 55.05 -55.99 -10.13
CA LYS A 2 55.77 -54.99 -10.93
C LYS A 2 56.03 -53.73 -10.09
N ILE A 3 57.27 -53.26 -10.20
CA ILE A 3 57.83 -52.05 -9.61
C ILE A 3 57.57 -50.92 -10.59
N ASN A 4 57.23 -49.72 -10.12
CA ASN A 4 57.68 -48.50 -10.80
C ASN A 4 57.95 -47.39 -9.80
N ARG A 5 59.21 -46.94 -9.83
CA ARG A 5 59.82 -45.89 -9.01
C ARG A 5 59.75 -44.58 -9.77
N THR A 6 59.44 -43.48 -9.09
CA THR A 6 59.93 -42.17 -9.50
C THR A 6 60.25 -41.34 -8.25
N LYS A 7 61.48 -40.85 -8.18
CA LYS A 7 62.07 -40.03 -7.12
C LYS A 7 61.58 -38.59 -7.23
N ALA A 8 61.37 -37.89 -6.12
CA ALA A 8 61.42 -36.43 -6.06
C ALA A 8 61.86 -35.94 -4.67
N THR A 9 63.16 -35.65 -4.59
CA THR A 9 63.89 -34.58 -3.88
C THR A 9 63.24 -33.86 -2.69
N VAL A 10 63.95 -33.91 -1.55
CA VAL A 10 63.81 -33.03 -0.38
C VAL A 10 64.38 -31.65 -0.70
N ALA A 11 63.63 -30.58 -0.40
CA ALA A 11 64.16 -29.22 -0.31
C ALA A 11 63.62 -28.56 0.97
N ILE A 12 64.55 -28.29 1.90
CA ILE A 12 64.39 -27.49 3.11
C ILE A 12 64.59 -26.02 2.69
N LEU A 13 63.66 -25.10 2.97
CA LEU A 13 64.03 -23.68 3.17
C LEU A 13 62.96 -22.80 3.85
N MET A 14 63.37 -22.31 5.02
CA MET A 14 63.17 -20.98 5.63
C MET A 14 61.77 -20.42 5.96
N MET A 15 61.56 -20.29 7.27
CA MET A 15 60.75 -19.26 7.92
C MET A 15 61.18 -17.86 7.46
N THR A 16 60.24 -17.10 6.89
CA THR A 16 60.29 -15.64 6.88
C THR A 16 59.08 -15.11 7.66
N ALA A 17 59.35 -14.49 8.80
CA ALA A 17 58.35 -13.76 9.57
C ALA A 17 58.00 -12.45 8.84
N LEU A 18 56.74 -12.30 8.43
CA LEU A 18 56.22 -11.05 7.88
C LEU A 18 55.75 -10.16 9.04
N VAL A 19 56.50 -9.12 9.35
CA VAL A 19 56.06 -8.03 10.24
C VAL A 19 55.10 -7.15 9.45
N ILE A 20 53.80 -7.26 9.74
CA ILE A 20 52.78 -6.37 9.18
C ILE A 20 52.72 -5.13 10.06
N THR A 21 53.24 -4.00 9.59
CA THR A 21 52.98 -2.68 10.16
C THR A 21 51.53 -2.31 9.90
N ALA A 22 50.70 -2.27 10.94
CA ALA A 22 49.34 -1.75 10.87
C ALA A 22 49.37 -0.22 10.76
N ALA A 23 49.18 0.31 9.55
CA ALA A 23 48.79 1.70 9.39
C ALA A 23 47.33 1.84 9.86
N ALA A 24 47.10 2.60 10.93
CA ALA A 24 45.77 2.92 11.40
C ALA A 24 45.06 3.77 10.33
N VAL A 25 44.16 3.15 9.57
CA VAL A 25 43.19 3.88 8.74
C VAL A 25 42.23 4.55 9.71
N VAL A 26 42.35 5.86 9.88
CA VAL A 26 41.32 6.66 10.55
C VAL A 26 40.11 6.66 9.63
N ALA A 27 39.15 5.78 9.92
CA ALA A 27 37.84 5.82 9.29
C ALA A 27 37.19 7.17 9.66
N GLN A 28 37.14 8.09 8.70
CA GLN A 28 36.31 9.28 8.82
C GLN A 28 34.85 8.80 8.93
N SER A 29 34.23 9.08 10.07
CA SER A 29 32.78 8.94 10.24
C SER A 29 32.09 9.71 9.10
N PRO A 30 31.17 9.11 8.33
CA PRO A 30 30.40 9.88 7.37
C PRO A 30 29.53 10.87 8.15
N GLN A 31 29.93 12.13 8.06
CA GLN A 31 29.24 13.27 8.64
C GLN A 31 28.04 13.61 7.75
N GLY A 32 26.83 13.48 8.30
CA GLY A 32 25.57 13.91 7.70
C GLY A 32 24.58 12.76 7.47
N SER A 33 23.70 12.51 8.44
CA SER A 33 22.46 11.76 8.19
C SER A 33 21.66 12.52 7.12
N SER A 34 21.77 12.12 5.86
CA SER A 34 20.95 12.65 4.78
C SER A 34 19.50 12.26 5.07
N ASP A 35 18.67 13.24 5.42
CA ASP A 35 17.28 13.09 5.87
C ASP A 35 16.35 12.71 4.70
N ASN A 36 16.63 11.56 4.09
CA ASN A 36 15.99 11.10 2.87
C ASN A 36 14.68 10.41 3.25
N THR A 37 13.58 11.14 3.16
CA THR A 37 12.27 10.67 3.62
C THR A 37 11.26 10.70 2.51
N VAL A 38 10.41 9.68 2.46
CA VAL A 38 9.19 9.66 1.65
C VAL A 38 8.03 9.63 2.61
N THR A 39 7.17 10.65 2.54
CA THR A 39 5.98 10.76 3.38
C THR A 39 4.74 10.67 2.51
N ILE A 40 3.87 9.71 2.82
CA ILE A 40 2.56 9.53 2.19
C ILE A 40 1.49 9.89 3.24
N THR A 41 0.65 10.87 2.95
CA THR A 41 -0.40 11.35 3.86
C THR A 41 -1.76 11.47 3.18
N GLY A 42 -2.84 11.39 3.97
CA GLY A 42 -4.22 11.43 3.46
C GLY A 42 -4.56 10.20 2.61
N GLY A 43 -5.52 10.36 1.71
CA GLY A 43 -5.96 9.33 0.77
C GLY A 43 -7.07 8.42 1.31
N PHE A 44 -7.54 8.67 2.53
CA PHE A 44 -8.60 7.93 3.21
C PHE A 44 -9.88 8.76 3.37
N GLU A 45 -9.91 9.96 2.81
CA GLU A 45 -11.08 10.81 2.80
C GLU A 45 -12.08 10.28 1.77
N THR A 46 -13.36 10.19 2.15
CA THR A 46 -14.43 9.76 1.24
C THR A 46 -14.90 10.92 0.39
N ASP A 47 -15.56 10.62 -0.73
CA ASP A 47 -16.31 11.64 -1.46
C ASP A 47 -17.35 12.28 -0.51
N PRO A 48 -17.49 13.62 -0.48
CA PRO A 48 -18.48 14.28 0.36
C PRO A 48 -19.92 13.80 0.12
N ARG A 49 -20.24 13.37 -1.11
CA ARG A 49 -21.55 12.79 -1.47
C ARG A 49 -21.83 11.45 -0.79
N ASP A 50 -20.79 10.79 -0.33
CA ASP A 50 -20.89 9.46 0.28
C ASP A 50 -21.07 9.53 1.80
N HIS A 51 -21.14 10.74 2.38
CA HIS A 51 -21.41 10.97 3.80
C HIS A 51 -20.53 10.11 4.74
N GLY A 52 -19.24 10.02 4.43
CA GLY A 52 -18.26 9.24 5.19
C GLY A 52 -18.18 7.75 4.84
N ARG A 53 -18.92 7.26 3.84
CA ARG A 53 -18.85 5.87 3.37
C ARG A 53 -17.77 5.69 2.29
N PRO A 54 -16.99 4.60 2.32
CA PRO A 54 -15.99 4.32 1.29
C PRO A 54 -16.63 3.71 0.04
N VAL A 55 -17.55 4.42 -0.61
CA VAL A 55 -18.34 3.89 -1.75
C VAL A 55 -17.46 3.42 -2.88
N VAL A 56 -16.33 4.08 -3.16
CA VAL A 56 -15.42 3.64 -4.22
C VAL A 56 -14.86 2.23 -3.98
N LEU A 57 -14.58 1.88 -2.72
CA LEU A 57 -14.10 0.53 -2.34
C LEU A 57 -15.23 -0.50 -2.39
N ILE A 58 -16.41 -0.12 -1.94
CA ILE A 58 -17.58 -1.01 -1.96
C ILE A 58 -17.98 -1.31 -3.41
N ALA A 59 -18.05 -0.28 -4.24
CA ALA A 59 -18.43 -0.40 -5.65
C ALA A 59 -17.43 -1.28 -6.42
N SER A 60 -16.11 -1.10 -6.20
CA SER A 60 -15.10 -1.95 -6.84
C SER A 60 -15.20 -3.41 -6.44
N MET A 61 -15.42 -3.72 -5.16
CA MET A 61 -15.65 -5.10 -4.68
C MET A 61 -16.91 -5.75 -5.25
N LEU A 62 -17.90 -4.93 -5.62
CA LEU A 62 -19.14 -5.38 -6.25
C LEU A 62 -19.06 -5.41 -7.77
N GLY A 63 -17.93 -4.99 -8.37
CA GLY A 63 -17.76 -4.94 -9.83
C GLY A 63 -18.62 -3.87 -10.50
N VAL A 64 -19.03 -2.82 -9.79
CA VAL A 64 -19.84 -1.71 -10.33
C VAL A 64 -19.14 -0.37 -10.17
N THR A 65 -19.62 0.65 -10.88
CA THR A 65 -19.11 2.01 -10.68
C THR A 65 -19.66 2.62 -9.39
N PRO A 66 -18.96 3.60 -8.78
CA PRO A 66 -19.49 4.36 -7.65
C PRO A 66 -20.87 4.99 -7.91
N ASN A 67 -21.16 5.40 -9.14
CA ASN A 67 -22.46 6.00 -9.49
C ASN A 67 -23.59 4.96 -9.49
N VAL A 68 -23.35 3.76 -10.00
CA VAL A 68 -24.31 2.65 -9.93
C VAL A 68 -24.61 2.29 -8.47
N PHE A 69 -23.58 2.25 -7.63
CA PHE A 69 -23.78 1.97 -6.21
C PHE A 69 -24.58 3.09 -5.51
N ARG A 70 -24.32 4.36 -5.82
CA ARG A 70 -25.10 5.50 -5.30
C ARG A 70 -26.56 5.45 -5.73
N GLU A 71 -26.82 5.09 -7.00
CA GLU A 71 -28.17 4.88 -7.50
C GLU A 71 -28.89 3.79 -6.70
N ALA A 72 -28.24 2.65 -6.47
CA ALA A 72 -28.80 1.58 -5.64
C ALA A 72 -29.13 2.09 -4.22
N PHE A 73 -28.22 2.86 -3.61
CA PHE A 73 -28.41 3.44 -2.29
C PHE A 73 -29.51 4.51 -2.24
N SER A 74 -29.82 5.19 -3.33
CA SER A 74 -30.92 6.17 -3.35
C SER A 74 -32.30 5.56 -3.05
N GLY A 75 -32.45 4.24 -3.27
CA GLY A 75 -33.67 3.50 -2.95
C GLY A 75 -33.77 3.01 -1.51
N VAL A 76 -32.73 3.18 -0.68
CA VAL A 76 -32.75 2.74 0.73
C VAL A 76 -33.37 3.81 1.62
N THR A 77 -34.11 3.37 2.63
CA THR A 77 -34.68 4.22 3.69
C THR A 77 -33.94 3.94 4.99
N PRO A 78 -33.05 4.86 5.45
CA PRO A 78 -32.34 4.69 6.71
C PRO A 78 -33.30 4.64 7.91
N ALA A 79 -32.93 3.87 8.94
CA ALA A 79 -33.64 3.89 10.20
C ALA A 79 -33.56 5.29 10.82
N LYS A 80 -34.70 5.82 11.29
CA LYS A 80 -34.78 7.17 11.89
C LYS A 80 -34.02 7.27 13.21
N VAL A 81 -34.00 6.19 13.98
CA VAL A 81 -33.31 6.07 15.26
C VAL A 81 -32.76 4.66 15.39
N GLY A 82 -31.50 4.53 15.81
CA GLY A 82 -30.88 3.23 16.08
C GLY A 82 -30.61 2.40 14.83
N SER A 83 -30.52 1.08 15.02
CA SER A 83 -30.33 0.13 13.91
C SER A 83 -31.67 -0.19 13.25
N PRO A 84 -31.70 -0.46 11.93
CA PRO A 84 -32.93 -0.89 11.26
C PRO A 84 -33.49 -2.17 11.88
N THR A 85 -34.81 -2.25 11.96
CA THR A 85 -35.54 -3.48 12.24
C THR A 85 -35.27 -4.53 11.15
N GLY A 86 -35.61 -5.79 11.43
CA GLY A 86 -35.46 -6.86 10.45
C GLY A 86 -36.22 -6.60 9.15
N ASP A 87 -37.42 -6.02 9.23
CA ASP A 87 -38.22 -5.67 8.06
C ASP A 87 -37.63 -4.49 7.27
N GLU A 88 -37.17 -3.43 7.94
CA GLU A 88 -36.50 -2.30 7.29
C GLU A 88 -35.22 -2.75 6.59
N ALA A 89 -34.42 -3.61 7.24
CA ALA A 89 -33.21 -4.16 6.65
C ALA A 89 -33.53 -5.00 5.41
N ARG A 90 -34.57 -5.84 5.44
CA ARG A 90 -35.03 -6.62 4.28
C ARG A 90 -35.54 -5.72 3.15
N ALA A 91 -36.32 -4.69 3.46
CA ALA A 91 -36.83 -3.74 2.47
C ALA A 91 -35.69 -2.97 1.78
N ASN A 92 -34.73 -2.47 2.56
CA ASN A 92 -33.53 -1.80 2.04
C ASN A 92 -32.69 -2.75 1.19
N LYS A 93 -32.52 -4.00 1.63
CA LYS A 93 -31.81 -5.01 0.85
C LYS A 93 -32.49 -5.27 -0.50
N LYS A 94 -33.82 -5.39 -0.51
CA LYS A 94 -34.60 -5.54 -1.73
C LYS A 94 -34.43 -4.34 -2.67
N ALA A 95 -34.41 -3.12 -2.14
CA ALA A 95 -34.17 -1.91 -2.92
C ALA A 95 -32.78 -1.88 -3.56
N LEU A 96 -31.73 -2.24 -2.80
CA LEU A 96 -30.36 -2.35 -3.31
C LEU A 96 -30.26 -3.37 -4.44
N LEU A 97 -30.79 -4.59 -4.22
CA LEU A 97 -30.71 -5.67 -5.20
C LEU A 97 -31.53 -5.40 -6.46
N LYS A 98 -32.56 -4.55 -6.41
CA LYS A 98 -33.29 -4.12 -7.62
C LYS A 98 -32.36 -3.47 -8.65
N VAL A 99 -31.34 -2.73 -8.20
CA VAL A 99 -30.36 -2.04 -9.07
C VAL A 99 -29.12 -2.90 -9.30
N LEU A 100 -28.68 -3.67 -8.29
CA LEU A 100 -27.41 -4.40 -8.34
C LEU A 100 -27.50 -5.81 -8.94
N ALA A 101 -28.65 -6.49 -8.85
CA ALA A 101 -28.81 -7.84 -9.39
C ALA A 101 -28.54 -7.95 -10.91
N PRO A 102 -28.90 -6.97 -11.76
CA PRO A 102 -28.53 -6.97 -13.18
C PRO A 102 -27.01 -7.01 -13.45
N TYR A 103 -26.19 -6.59 -12.48
CA TYR A 103 -24.73 -6.65 -12.56
C TYR A 103 -24.16 -7.96 -11.99
N GLY A 104 -25.01 -8.93 -11.64
CA GLY A 104 -24.61 -10.23 -11.08
C GLY A 104 -24.39 -10.23 -9.56
N ILE A 105 -24.74 -9.16 -8.85
CA ILE A 105 -24.56 -9.08 -7.39
C ILE A 105 -25.66 -9.88 -6.69
N THR A 106 -25.25 -10.86 -5.89
CA THR A 106 -26.15 -11.63 -5.04
C THR A 106 -26.38 -10.95 -3.69
N ASN A 107 -27.39 -11.42 -2.96
CA ASN A 107 -27.61 -11.01 -1.58
C ASN A 107 -26.35 -11.28 -0.73
N GLU A 108 -25.77 -12.47 -0.86
CA GLU A 108 -24.61 -12.92 -0.10
C GLU A 108 -23.40 -12.04 -0.38
N LYS A 109 -23.12 -11.73 -1.66
CA LYS A 109 -22.00 -10.85 -2.03
C LYS A 109 -22.17 -9.45 -1.47
N LEU A 110 -23.40 -8.90 -1.55
CA LEU A 110 -23.69 -7.58 -0.99
C LEU A 110 -23.53 -7.56 0.54
N ASP A 111 -23.91 -8.62 1.25
CA ASP A 111 -23.72 -8.70 2.71
C ASP A 111 -22.25 -8.85 3.08
N GLU A 112 -21.51 -9.70 2.39
CA GLU A 112 -20.07 -9.88 2.59
C GLU A 112 -19.34 -8.54 2.49
N VAL A 113 -19.52 -7.82 1.38
CA VAL A 113 -18.83 -6.55 1.13
C VAL A 113 -19.30 -5.46 2.10
N SER A 114 -20.61 -5.36 2.36
CA SER A 114 -21.15 -4.34 3.27
C SER A 114 -20.68 -4.55 4.71
N ASN A 115 -20.53 -5.81 5.15
CA ASN A 115 -20.01 -6.14 6.46
C ASN A 115 -18.52 -5.81 6.59
N TYR A 116 -17.72 -6.08 5.56
CA TYR A 116 -16.30 -5.75 5.55
C TYR A 116 -16.04 -4.25 5.66
N TYR A 117 -16.75 -3.43 4.87
CA TYR A 117 -16.60 -1.96 4.88
C TYR A 117 -17.54 -1.24 5.85
N ARG A 118 -18.12 -1.97 6.81
CA ARG A 118 -19.09 -1.39 7.74
C ARG A 118 -18.43 -0.33 8.61
N TYR A 119 -18.66 0.93 8.26
CA TYR A 119 -18.30 2.07 9.09
C TYR A 119 -19.10 2.04 10.40
N LYS A 120 -18.41 2.03 11.53
CA LYS A 120 -19.01 2.17 12.87
C LYS A 120 -18.51 3.47 13.50
N GLY A 121 -19.00 4.59 12.97
CA GLY A 121 -18.61 5.92 13.44
C GLY A 121 -18.81 6.16 14.94
N SER A 122 -19.81 5.51 15.56
CA SER A 122 -20.03 5.58 17.01
C SER A 122 -18.89 4.99 17.85
N LEU A 123 -18.02 4.18 17.25
CA LEU A 123 -16.87 3.55 17.90
C LEU A 123 -15.54 4.17 17.43
N GLY A 124 -15.59 5.25 16.62
CA GLY A 124 -14.41 5.79 15.95
C GLY A 124 -13.77 4.81 14.96
N GLN A 125 -14.46 3.72 14.61
CA GLN A 125 -13.96 2.67 13.73
C GLN A 125 -14.28 3.02 12.27
N THR A 126 -13.22 3.21 11.49
CA THR A 126 -13.27 3.31 10.03
C THR A 126 -13.25 1.92 9.39
N TRP A 127 -13.35 1.86 8.06
CA TRP A 127 -13.07 0.63 7.34
C TRP A 127 -11.59 0.22 7.51
N PRO A 128 -11.21 -1.04 7.22
CA PRO A 128 -9.81 -1.47 7.27
C PRO A 128 -8.92 -0.60 6.37
N GLN A 129 -7.86 -0.04 6.96
CA GLN A 129 -6.89 0.83 6.28
C GLN A 129 -5.48 0.33 6.56
N THR A 130 -4.66 0.21 5.52
CA THR A 130 -3.22 -0.05 5.63
C THR A 130 -2.47 1.08 4.95
N LYS A 131 -1.58 1.74 5.69
CA LYS A 131 -0.77 2.84 5.14
C LYS A 131 0.30 2.30 4.20
N ALA A 132 0.47 2.94 3.06
CA ALA A 132 1.54 2.67 2.13
C ALA A 132 2.90 3.18 2.67
N VAL A 133 3.97 2.52 2.25
CA VAL A 133 5.37 2.86 2.56
C VAL A 133 6.19 2.76 1.30
N ALA A 134 6.98 3.80 1.01
CA ALA A 134 7.89 3.83 -0.12
C ALA A 134 9.26 4.39 0.31
N ALA A 135 10.28 4.07 -0.47
CA ALA A 135 11.64 4.56 -0.30
C ALA A 135 12.10 5.34 -1.53
N ALA A 136 12.87 6.41 -1.33
CA ALA A 136 13.49 7.15 -2.42
C ALA A 136 14.62 6.33 -3.05
N VAL A 137 14.70 6.32 -4.38
CA VAL A 137 15.82 5.77 -5.12
C VAL A 137 16.74 6.92 -5.51
N VAL A 138 17.97 6.89 -5.02
CA VAL A 138 18.96 7.97 -5.20
C VAL A 138 20.19 7.40 -5.89
N VAL A 139 20.61 8.03 -6.99
CA VAL A 139 21.82 7.65 -7.76
C VAL A 139 22.64 8.92 -7.96
N ASP A 140 23.94 8.87 -7.65
CA ASP A 140 24.87 10.00 -7.74
C ASP A 140 24.35 11.29 -7.05
N GLY A 141 23.70 11.12 -5.90
CA GLY A 141 23.12 12.22 -5.11
C GLY A 141 21.85 12.83 -5.70
N LYS A 142 21.26 12.24 -6.76
CA LYS A 142 20.02 12.72 -7.39
C LYS A 142 18.88 11.73 -7.16
N LEU A 143 17.68 12.26 -6.89
CA LEU A 143 16.45 11.48 -6.84
C LEU A 143 16.13 10.97 -8.26
N THR A 144 16.12 9.65 -8.44
CA THR A 144 15.85 9.01 -9.74
C THR A 144 14.53 8.23 -9.76
N GLY A 145 13.95 7.93 -8.60
CA GLY A 145 12.68 7.24 -8.53
C GLY A 145 12.21 6.97 -7.10
N LEU A 146 11.16 6.15 -7.00
CA LEU A 146 10.57 5.70 -5.74
C LEU A 146 10.30 4.19 -5.83
N ASN A 147 10.61 3.47 -4.76
CA ASN A 147 10.30 2.06 -4.61
C ASN A 147 9.19 1.87 -3.57
N ILE A 148 8.03 1.33 -3.96
CA ILE A 148 6.94 1.04 -3.04
C ILE A 148 7.27 -0.27 -2.30
N THR A 149 7.48 -0.18 -1.00
CA THR A 149 7.78 -1.35 -0.12
C THR A 149 6.52 -1.92 0.53
N ASN A 150 5.47 -1.11 0.65
CA ASN A 150 4.12 -1.53 1.03
C ASN A 150 3.14 -0.66 0.24
N ALA A 151 2.29 -1.28 -0.58
CA ALA A 151 1.30 -0.57 -1.39
C ALA A 151 0.15 0.04 -0.57
N GLY A 152 -0.02 -0.42 0.67
CA GLY A 152 -1.17 -0.11 1.51
C GLY A 152 -2.48 -0.67 0.93
N ALA A 153 -3.58 -0.33 1.57
CA ALA A 153 -4.93 -0.75 1.18
C ALA A 153 -5.98 0.17 1.82
N GLY A 154 -7.16 0.21 1.20
CA GLY A 154 -8.30 0.98 1.69
C GLY A 154 -8.24 2.47 1.41
N TYR A 155 -7.34 2.93 0.52
CA TYR A 155 -7.35 4.31 0.03
C TYR A 155 -8.64 4.57 -0.76
N THR A 156 -9.35 5.66 -0.47
CA THR A 156 -10.57 6.10 -1.15
C THR A 156 -10.34 7.33 -2.05
N SER A 157 -9.16 7.91 -1.96
CA SER A 157 -8.70 9.03 -2.77
C SER A 157 -7.18 8.96 -2.97
N VAL A 158 -6.64 9.77 -3.87
CA VAL A 158 -5.20 9.80 -4.14
C VAL A 158 -4.49 10.46 -2.95
N PRO A 159 -3.54 9.77 -2.26
CA PRO A 159 -2.80 10.37 -1.16
C PRO A 159 -1.77 11.40 -1.66
N LYS A 160 -1.38 12.30 -0.76
CA LYS A 160 -0.29 13.25 -1.00
C LYS A 160 1.05 12.55 -0.78
N VAL A 161 1.97 12.68 -1.73
CA VAL A 161 3.34 12.17 -1.61
C VAL A 161 4.34 13.32 -1.61
N VAL A 162 5.17 13.36 -0.56
CA VAL A 162 6.27 14.33 -0.40
C VAL A 162 7.57 13.56 -0.21
N ILE A 163 8.62 13.98 -0.92
CA ILE A 163 9.95 13.38 -0.83
C ILE A 163 10.93 14.46 -0.41
N ARG A 164 11.74 14.21 0.62
CA ARG A 164 12.86 15.06 1.01
C ARG A 164 14.17 14.36 0.71
N LEU A 165 15.09 15.07 0.07
CA LEU A 165 16.47 14.64 -0.21
C LEU A 165 17.39 15.78 0.24
N GLY A 166 17.98 15.65 1.42
CA GLY A 166 18.64 16.78 2.09
C GLY A 166 17.69 17.98 2.23
N ASN A 167 18.08 19.13 1.68
CA ASN A 167 17.27 20.37 1.74
C ASN A 167 16.29 20.52 0.55
N VAL A 168 16.23 19.55 -0.36
CA VAL A 168 15.36 19.60 -1.54
C VAL A 168 14.07 18.84 -1.28
N THR A 169 12.93 19.44 -1.62
CA THR A 169 11.61 18.81 -1.53
C THR A 169 11.05 18.55 -2.93
N TYR A 170 10.62 17.32 -3.17
CA TYR A 170 9.90 16.89 -4.37
C TYR A 170 8.47 16.50 -4.01
N THR A 171 7.60 16.48 -5.01
CA THR A 171 6.24 15.93 -4.89
C THR A 171 6.06 14.76 -5.85
N GLY A 172 5.26 13.79 -5.43
CA GLY A 172 4.90 12.62 -6.24
C GLY A 172 3.41 12.59 -6.52
N VAL A 173 3.03 11.99 -7.64
CA VAL A 173 1.65 11.64 -7.99
C VAL A 173 1.48 10.14 -7.82
N ALA A 174 0.66 9.73 -6.86
CA ALA A 174 0.33 8.33 -6.63
C ALA A 174 -0.83 7.88 -7.53
N THR A 175 -0.79 6.62 -7.95
CA THR A 175 -1.91 5.96 -8.63
C THR A 175 -2.52 4.92 -7.69
N VAL A 176 -3.83 4.99 -7.47
CA VAL A 176 -4.58 4.03 -6.64
C VAL A 176 -5.32 3.06 -7.55
N LEU A 177 -5.19 1.76 -7.27
CA LEU A 177 -5.93 0.70 -7.94
C LEU A 177 -7.06 0.18 -7.04
N TYR A 178 -8.25 0.06 -7.63
CA TYR A 178 -9.42 -0.52 -7.00
C TYR A 178 -9.67 -1.92 -7.58
N THR A 179 -9.79 -2.91 -6.70
CA THR A 179 -9.89 -4.34 -7.05
C THR A 179 -11.08 -4.98 -6.32
N ASP A 180 -11.34 -6.25 -6.62
CA ASP A 180 -12.32 -7.11 -5.96
C ASP A 180 -11.69 -8.03 -4.87
N ASP A 181 -10.41 -7.83 -4.55
CA ASP A 181 -9.72 -8.46 -3.42
C ASP A 181 -9.71 -7.53 -2.18
N PHE A 182 -10.26 -8.00 -1.06
CA PHE A 182 -10.38 -7.25 0.19
C PHE A 182 -9.05 -6.75 0.78
N LYS A 183 -7.95 -7.44 0.52
CA LYS A 183 -6.62 -7.12 1.05
C LYS A 183 -5.91 -6.06 0.22
N THR A 184 -6.17 -6.01 -1.08
CA THR A 184 -5.45 -5.11 -2.01
C THR A 184 -6.31 -3.98 -2.57
N ASN A 185 -7.62 -3.97 -2.32
CA ASN A 185 -8.51 -2.94 -2.85
C ASN A 185 -8.15 -1.55 -2.29
N GLY A 186 -7.98 -0.58 -3.19
CA GLY A 186 -7.51 0.76 -2.86
C GLY A 186 -6.04 0.77 -2.47
N SER A 187 -5.18 0.11 -3.24
CA SER A 187 -3.72 0.08 -3.03
C SER A 187 -2.98 1.02 -3.98
N ILE A 188 -1.82 1.53 -3.58
CA ILE A 188 -0.97 2.36 -4.43
C ILE A 188 -0.14 1.47 -5.36
N THR A 189 -0.29 1.64 -6.68
CA THR A 189 0.43 0.84 -7.69
C THR A 189 1.64 1.54 -8.27
N SER A 190 1.65 2.87 -8.28
CA SER A 190 2.79 3.65 -8.76
C SER A 190 2.86 5.01 -8.07
N ILE A 191 4.07 5.56 -8.00
CA ILE A 191 4.30 6.96 -7.64
C ILE A 191 5.25 7.56 -8.68
N SER A 192 4.74 8.52 -9.43
CA SER A 192 5.54 9.26 -10.43
C SER A 192 6.06 10.56 -9.81
N LEU A 193 7.34 10.85 -9.98
CA LEU A 193 7.89 12.14 -9.58
C LEU A 193 7.26 13.24 -10.43
N LYS A 194 6.78 14.30 -9.78
CA LYS A 194 6.38 15.51 -10.50
C LYS A 194 7.67 16.22 -10.91
N THR A 195 7.94 16.28 -12.21
CA THR A 195 9.03 17.12 -12.72
C THR A 195 8.72 18.58 -12.42
N PRO A 196 9.74 19.40 -12.08
CA PRO A 196 9.61 20.85 -12.02
C PRO A 196 9.04 21.44 -13.32
#